data_AF-A0A060ZCS3-F1
#
_entry.id   AF-A0A060ZCS3-F1
#
_cell.length_a   1.000
_cell.length_b   1.000
_cell.length_c   1.000
_cell.angle_alpha   90.00
_cell.angle_beta   90.00
_cell.angle_gamma   90.00
#
_symmetry.space_group_name_H-M   'P 1'
#
loop_
_entity.id
_entity.type
_entity.pdbx_description
1 polymer ?
#
loop_
_entity_poly.entity_id
_entity_poly.type
_entity_poly.pdbx_seq_one_letter_code
_entity_poly.pdbx_strand_id
1 'polypeptide(L)'
;MVLECVCPWEGSLAMVSWTKLIRFDKVPIAVYHPEYELSISQSYQTRIQFLKTTPMDGSITITNVTQEDTGVYHCSVQTFPRGSWARDILV
;
A
#
# COMPACT_ATOMS: atom_id res chain seq x y z
N MET A 1 -13.10 -2.82 -1.75
CA MET A 1 -12.67 -2.63 -0.35
C MET A 1 -11.57 -1.59 -0.31
N VAL A 2 -11.54 -0.73 0.71
CA VAL A 2 -10.51 0.30 0.88
C VAL A 2 -9.57 -0.10 2.00
N LEU A 3 -8.27 -0.01 1.76
CA LEU A 3 -7.23 -0.19 2.78
C LEU A 3 -6.59 1.17 3.06
N GLU A 4 -6.97 1.78 4.18
CA GLU A 4 -6.52 3.10 4.56
C GLU A 4 -5.09 3.08 5.11
N CYS A 5 -4.22 3.85 4.48
CA CYS A 5 -2.83 4.01 4.87
C CYS A 5 -2.38 5.46 4.66
N VAL A 6 -2.83 6.33 5.56
CA VAL A 6 -2.47 7.75 5.55
C VAL A 6 -1.41 8.01 6.61
N CYS A 7 -0.22 8.43 6.19
CA CYS A 7 0.82 8.84 7.13
C CYS A 7 0.43 10.19 7.77
N PRO A 8 0.44 10.32 9.11
CA PRO A 8 -0.05 11.51 9.80
C PRO A 8 0.95 12.67 9.83
N TRP A 9 2.13 12.50 9.23
CA TRP A 9 3.20 13.50 9.27
C TRP A 9 3.27 14.27 7.96
N GLU A 10 3.69 15.52 8.04
CA GLU A 10 4.05 16.31 6.87
C GLU A 10 5.50 16.00 6.44
N GLY A 11 5.75 16.09 5.13
CA GLY A 11 7.07 15.85 4.54
C GLY A 11 6.97 15.61 3.03
N SER A 12 7.99 14.97 2.49
CA SER A 12 7.99 14.51 1.09
C SER A 12 7.83 12.99 1.03
N LEU A 13 6.87 12.52 0.23
CA LEU A 13 6.68 11.10 -0.04
C LEU A 13 7.80 10.63 -0.96
N ALA A 14 8.53 9.60 -0.56
CA ALA A 14 9.53 8.95 -1.40
C ALA A 14 8.94 7.71 -2.10
N MET A 15 8.21 6.87 -1.36
CA MET A 15 7.66 5.63 -1.89
C MET A 15 6.54 5.10 -1.00
N VAL A 16 5.57 4.40 -1.57
CA VAL A 16 4.62 3.56 -0.84
C VAL A 16 4.79 2.13 -1.29
N SER A 17 4.85 1.19 -0.35
CA SER A 17 4.84 -0.24 -0.64
C SER A 17 3.74 -0.96 0.13
N TRP A 18 3.07 -1.86 -0.56
CA TRP A 18 2.05 -2.74 -0.02
C TRP A 18 2.51 -4.18 -0.14
N THR A 19 2.35 -4.94 0.94
CA THR A 19 2.60 -6.38 0.99
C THR A 19 1.45 -7.09 1.69
N LYS A 20 1.18 -8.34 1.32
CA LYS A 20 0.28 -9.23 2.05
C LYS A 20 1.11 -10.22 2.85
N LEU A 21 0.77 -10.43 4.11
CA LEU A 21 1.37 -11.51 4.88
C LEU A 21 0.64 -12.82 4.54
N ILE A 22 1.34 -13.75 3.90
CA ILE A 22 0.82 -15.08 3.59
C ILE A 22 1.65 -16.09 4.39
N ARG A 23 1.03 -16.67 5.42
CA ARG A 23 1.71 -17.48 6.46
C ARG A 23 2.79 -16.69 7.19
N PHE A 24 4.04 -16.77 6.72
CA PHE A 24 5.20 -16.07 7.27
C PHE A 24 5.93 -15.19 6.24
N ASP A 25 5.46 -15.19 4.99
CA ASP A 25 6.09 -14.47 3.89
C ASP A 25 5.36 -13.16 3.59
N LYS A 26 6.13 -12.08 3.40
CA LYS A 26 5.63 -10.80 2.90
C LYS A 26 5.61 -10.84 1.38
N VAL A 27 4.43 -11.05 0.81
CA VAL A 27 4.24 -11.10 -0.63
C VAL A 27 3.97 -9.68 -1.15
N PRO A 28 4.75 -9.15 -2.12
CA PRO A 28 4.52 -7.81 -2.65
C PRO A 28 3.19 -7.74 -3.38
N ILE A 29 2.49 -6.62 -3.19
CA ILE A 29 1.21 -6.32 -3.83
C ILE A 29 1.40 -5.20 -4.84
N ALA A 30 1.90 -4.05 -4.37
CA ALA A 30 2.09 -2.88 -5.19
C ALA A 30 3.17 -1.97 -4.59
N VAL A 31 3.90 -1.28 -5.44
CA VAL A 31 4.87 -0.25 -5.07
C VAL A 31 4.60 0.97 -5.92
N TYR A 32 4.38 2.11 -5.25
CA TYR A 32 4.20 3.40 -5.89
C TYR A 32 5.40 4.30 -5.58
N HIS A 33 5.99 4.87 -6.62
CA HIS A 33 6.98 5.93 -6.52
C HIS A 33 6.45 7.19 -7.21
N PRO A 34 6.63 8.41 -6.65
CA PRO A 34 6.14 9.64 -7.28
C PRO A 34 6.76 9.93 -8.65
N GLU A 35 8.04 9.61 -8.84
CA GLU A 35 8.79 9.90 -10.07
C GLU A 35 8.92 8.69 -11.02
N TYR A 36 8.70 7.47 -10.54
CA TYR A 36 8.89 6.25 -11.32
C TYR A 36 7.55 5.52 -11.50
N GLU A 37 7.56 4.48 -12.32
CA GLU A 37 6.35 3.73 -12.63
C GLU A 37 5.79 2.97 -11.41
N LEU A 38 4.47 2.83 -11.44
CA LEU A 38 3.70 2.01 -10.51
C LEU A 38 3.95 0.53 -10.82
N SER A 39 4.47 -0.22 -9.86
CA SER A 39 4.61 -1.67 -9.95
C SER A 39 3.47 -2.35 -9.22
N ILE A 40 2.76 -3.27 -9.88
CA ILE A 40 1.68 -4.06 -9.30
C ILE A 40 1.93 -5.53 -9.62
N SER A 41 1.84 -6.39 -8.61
CA SER A 41 1.96 -7.84 -8.75
C SER A 41 0.84 -8.41 -9.61
N GLN A 42 1.14 -9.46 -10.37
CA GLN A 42 0.23 -10.06 -11.36
C GLN A 42 -1.16 -10.40 -10.80
N SER A 43 -1.24 -10.94 -9.58
CA SER A 43 -2.50 -11.31 -8.92
C SER A 43 -3.41 -10.13 -8.57
N TYR A 44 -2.83 -8.93 -8.47
CA TYR A 44 -3.54 -7.70 -8.15
C TYR A 44 -3.61 -6.72 -9.33
N GLN A 45 -3.04 -7.10 -10.47
CA GLN A 45 -3.06 -6.30 -11.68
C GLN A 45 -4.52 -6.02 -12.07
N THR A 46 -4.82 -4.77 -12.44
CA THR A 46 -6.20 -4.25 -12.71
C THR A 46 -7.16 -4.20 -11.52
N ARG A 47 -6.81 -4.76 -10.36
CA ARG A 47 -7.66 -4.78 -9.16
C ARG A 47 -7.33 -3.69 -8.16
N ILE A 48 -6.13 -3.11 -8.25
CA ILE A 48 -5.63 -2.10 -7.32
C ILE A 48 -5.59 -0.72 -7.95
N GLN A 49 -6.05 0.26 -7.18
CA GLN A 49 -5.92 1.68 -7.49
C GLN A 49 -5.50 2.45 -6.24
N PHE A 50 -4.52 3.32 -6.36
CA PHE A 50 -4.12 4.23 -5.28
C PHE A 50 -5.09 5.42 -5.21
N LEU A 51 -5.55 5.75 -4.01
CA LEU A 51 -6.50 6.84 -3.78
C LEU A 51 -5.84 8.22 -3.84
N LYS A 52 -4.65 8.38 -3.23
CA LYS A 52 -3.82 9.60 -3.26
C LYS A 52 -4.61 10.88 -2.89
N THR A 53 -5.46 10.80 -1.87
CA THR A 53 -6.27 11.94 -1.41
C THR A 53 -5.43 13.04 -0.76
N THR A 54 -4.28 12.69 -0.19
CA THR A 54 -3.29 13.62 0.37
C THR A 54 -1.88 13.26 -0.12
N PRO A 55 -0.88 14.17 -0.01
CA PRO A 55 0.50 13.87 -0.43
C PRO A 55 1.12 12.64 0.25
N MET A 56 0.60 12.28 1.43
CA MET A 56 1.06 11.18 2.27
C MET A 56 0.05 10.03 2.34
N ASP A 57 -0.87 9.99 1.37
CA ASP A 57 -1.88 8.96 1.25
C ASP A 57 -1.39 7.79 0.39
N GLY A 58 -1.03 6.71 1.08
CA GLY A 58 -0.71 5.43 0.47
C GLY A 58 -1.91 4.50 0.33
N SER A 59 -3.14 4.95 0.59
CA SER A 59 -4.33 4.11 0.59
C SER A 59 -4.63 3.53 -0.79
N ILE A 60 -5.10 2.29 -0.79
CA ILE A 60 -5.47 1.58 -2.01
C ILE A 60 -6.91 1.07 -1.94
N THR A 61 -7.54 0.98 -3.11
CA THR A 61 -8.80 0.26 -3.29
C THR A 61 -8.51 -1.05 -3.99
N ILE A 62 -9.06 -2.13 -3.45
CA ILE A 62 -9.09 -3.47 -4.07
C ILE A 62 -10.51 -3.71 -4.62
N THR A 63 -10.60 -3.95 -5.93
CA THR A 63 -11.85 -4.33 -6.63
C THR A 63 -11.96 -5.84 -6.79
N ASN A 64 -13.16 -6.34 -7.09
CA ASN A 64 -13.47 -7.77 -7.26
C ASN A 64 -13.01 -8.62 -6.06
N VAL A 65 -13.32 -8.16 -4.84
CA VAL A 65 -12.86 -8.78 -3.59
C VAL A 65 -13.43 -10.19 -3.44
N THR A 66 -12.59 -11.15 -3.09
CA THR A 66 -12.97 -12.54 -2.81
C THR A 66 -12.58 -12.94 -1.38
N GLN A 67 -12.98 -14.13 -0.95
CA GLN A 67 -12.59 -14.65 0.36
C GLN A 67 -11.07 -14.81 0.52
N GLU A 68 -10.33 -14.96 -0.58
CA GLU A 68 -8.86 -15.05 -0.58
C GLU A 68 -8.18 -13.72 -0.25
N ASP A 69 -8.90 -12.60 -0.37
CA ASP A 69 -8.39 -11.29 0.01
C ASP A 69 -8.42 -11.05 1.53
N THR A 70 -9.08 -11.90 2.32
CA THR A 70 -8.98 -11.86 3.79
C THR A 70 -7.53 -12.04 4.25
N GLY A 71 -7.11 -11.33 5.30
CA GLY A 71 -5.77 -11.50 5.89
C GLY A 71 -5.11 -10.18 6.29
N VAL A 72 -3.80 -10.27 6.56
CA VAL A 72 -3.01 -9.12 7.03
C VAL A 72 -2.29 -8.45 5.87
N TYR A 73 -2.53 -7.16 5.71
CA TYR A 73 -1.88 -6.29 4.75
C TYR A 73 -0.93 -5.36 5.49
N HIS A 74 0.28 -5.20 4.97
CA HIS A 74 1.29 -4.30 5.50
C HIS A 74 1.54 -3.19 4.50
N CYS A 75 1.26 -1.96 4.92
CA CYS A 75 1.57 -0.74 4.18
C CYS A 75 2.80 -0.06 4.78
N SER A 76 3.69 0.42 3.93
CA SER A 76 4.87 1.19 4.33
C SER A 76 5.01 2.42 3.44
N VAL A 77 4.92 3.59 4.05
CA VAL A 77 5.05 4.92 3.46
C VAL A 77 6.43 5.45 3.83
N GLN A 78 7.33 5.53 2.86
CA GLN A 78 8.65 6.12 3.03
C GLN A 78 8.57 7.63 2.87
N THR A 79 9.01 8.35 3.90
CA THR A 79 8.97 9.82 3.94
C THR A 79 10.33 10.41 4.26
N PHE A 80 10.56 11.64 3.79
CA PHE A 80 11.71 12.46 4.19
C PHE A 80 11.22 13.76 4.86
N PRO A 81 11.84 14.21 5.97
CA PRO A 81 13.00 13.67 6.67
C PRO A 81 12.67 12.65 7.78
N ARG A 82 11.37 12.39 8.03
CA ARG A 82 10.91 11.61 9.21
C ARG A 82 11.17 10.10 9.11
N GLY A 83 11.46 9.57 7.92
CA GLY A 83 11.73 8.15 7.69
C GLY A 83 10.47 7.36 7.28
N SER A 84 10.47 6.05 7.50
CA SER A 84 9.34 5.18 7.12
C SER A 84 8.25 5.17 8.19
N TRP A 85 7.01 5.35 7.76
CA TRP A 85 5.81 5.09 8.56
C TRP A 85 5.11 3.84 8.00
N ALA A 86 4.76 2.88 8.83
CA ALA A 86 4.15 1.64 8.38
C ALA A 86 2.99 1.21 9.28
N ARG A 87 2.06 0.46 8.71
CA ARG A 87 0.86 -0.03 9.39
C ARG A 87 0.46 -1.41 8.87
N ASP A 88 0.09 -2.28 9.81
CA ASP A 88 -0.59 -3.53 9.52
C ASP A 88 -2.11 -3.35 9.60
N ILE A 89 -2.82 -3.91 8.64
CA ILE A 89 -4.28 -3.84 8.50
C ILE A 89 -4.78 -5.27 8.38
N LEU A 90 -5.64 -5.66 9.32
CA LEU A 90 -6.34 -6.93 9.28
C LEU A 90 -7.69 -6.73 8.59
N VAL A 91 -7.94 -7.53 7.57
CA VAL A 91 -9.21 -7.66 6.84
C VAL A 91 -9.81 -9.02 7.12
#